data_AF-A0A293MQE5-F1
#
_entry.id   AF-A0A293MQE5-F1
#
_cell.length_a   1.000
_cell.length_b   1.000
_cell.length_c   1.000
_cell.angle_alpha   90.00
_cell.angle_beta   90.00
_cell.angle_gamma   90.00
#
_symmetry.space_group_name_H-M   'P 1'
#
loop_
_entity.id
_entity.type
_entity.pdbx_description
1 polymer ?
#
loop_
_entity_poly.entity_id
_entity_poly.type
_entity_poly.pdbx_seq_one_letter_code
_entity_poly.pdbx_strand_id
1 'polypeptide(L)'
;MPLLVAFTLCVLSHSLGFVHCALSCKGENGKDVDWYLMYKIPKMKKNPLNFMQPNGGEYAYIDSASKSTSFWSFSDYDIYSKNNPIANTVAPLTAKKMPKRMMYLVYNDQPPPPYNKTRDGHTKGVVMYDGYSVVWLQHSVPQFLRGLHKGKYIYPDNGRENGQVLMCVTFPGKEIEVIAKQLLIGRPFVYDHYGSDP
;
A
#
# COMPACT_ATOMS: atom_id res chain seq x y z
N MET A 1 -8.61 4.65 -70.52
CA MET A 1 -8.44 4.80 -69.07
C MET A 1 -9.15 3.66 -68.35
N PRO A 2 -8.42 2.70 -67.78
CA PRO A 2 -8.86 2.02 -66.56
C PRO A 2 -7.95 2.43 -65.40
N LEU A 3 -8.55 2.84 -64.29
CA LEU A 3 -7.87 3.16 -63.04
C LEU A 3 -7.33 1.87 -62.39
N LEU A 4 -6.02 1.81 -62.15
CA LEU A 4 -5.40 0.87 -61.22
C LEU A 4 -5.65 1.38 -59.78
N VAL A 5 -6.42 0.62 -58.99
CA VAL A 5 -6.53 0.82 -57.55
C VAL A 5 -5.41 0.04 -56.89
N ALA A 6 -4.38 0.75 -56.40
CA ALA A 6 -3.31 0.16 -55.60
C ALA A 6 -3.83 -0.09 -54.18
N PHE A 7 -3.94 -1.36 -53.79
CA PHE A 7 -4.19 -1.76 -52.40
C PHE A 7 -2.88 -1.68 -51.61
N THR A 8 -2.71 -0.60 -50.85
CA THR A 8 -1.64 -0.49 -49.86
C THR A 8 -2.01 -1.34 -48.65
N LEU A 9 -1.42 -2.55 -48.53
CA LEU A 9 -1.49 -3.32 -47.29
C LEU A 9 -0.63 -2.62 -46.22
N CYS A 10 -1.28 -1.91 -45.31
CA CYS A 10 -0.65 -1.40 -44.10
C CYS A 10 -0.45 -2.59 -43.14
N VAL A 11 0.75 -3.13 -43.08
CA VAL A 11 1.13 -4.16 -42.11
C VAL A 11 1.17 -3.50 -40.73
N LEU A 12 0.09 -3.62 -39.97
CA LEU A 12 0.04 -3.27 -38.55
C LEU A 12 0.92 -4.25 -37.77
N SER A 13 2.17 -3.86 -37.55
CA SER A 13 3.06 -4.50 -36.58
C SER A 13 2.44 -4.38 -35.19
N HIS A 14 1.71 -5.42 -34.78
CA HIS A 14 1.29 -5.60 -33.40
C HIS A 14 2.51 -6.03 -32.59
N SER A 15 3.34 -5.07 -32.19
CA SER A 15 4.17 -5.27 -31.00
C SER A 15 3.23 -5.41 -29.82
N LEU A 16 2.91 -6.66 -29.46
CA LEU A 16 2.35 -7.01 -28.15
C LEU A 16 3.38 -6.64 -27.09
N GLY A 17 3.49 -5.35 -26.79
CA GLY A 17 4.17 -4.88 -25.59
C GLY A 17 3.45 -5.49 -24.40
N PHE A 18 4.16 -6.26 -23.59
CA PHE A 18 3.67 -6.63 -22.28
C PHE A 18 3.37 -5.34 -21.52
N VAL A 19 2.09 -5.06 -21.27
CA VAL A 19 1.69 -3.97 -20.37
C VAL A 19 2.09 -4.41 -18.97
N HIS A 20 3.30 -4.03 -18.56
CA HIS A 20 3.73 -4.19 -17.18
C HIS A 20 2.97 -3.15 -16.36
N CYS A 21 1.96 -3.59 -15.61
CA CYS A 21 1.28 -2.73 -14.65
C CYS A 21 2.23 -2.51 -13.48
N ALA A 22 2.91 -1.37 -13.49
CA ALA A 22 3.89 -1.02 -12.48
C ALA A 22 3.25 -0.97 -11.09
N LEU A 23 3.97 -1.47 -10.10
CA LEU A 23 3.59 -1.38 -8.70
C LEU A 23 3.43 0.09 -8.28
N SER A 24 2.35 0.41 -7.56
CA SER A 24 2.05 1.77 -7.09
C SER A 24 1.16 1.76 -5.85
N CYS A 25 1.28 2.81 -5.03
CA CYS A 25 0.29 3.15 -4.02
C CYS A 25 -1.07 3.34 -4.70
N LYS A 26 -2.11 2.76 -4.10
CA LYS A 26 -3.47 2.86 -4.61
C LYS A 26 -4.26 3.83 -3.77
N GLY A 27 -4.87 4.83 -4.39
CA GLY A 27 -5.72 5.80 -3.71
C GLY A 27 -7.13 5.26 -3.44
N GLU A 28 -8.03 6.14 -2.99
CA GLU A 28 -9.39 5.76 -2.57
C GLU A 28 -10.21 5.10 -3.68
N ASN A 29 -10.02 5.55 -4.91
CA ASN A 29 -10.68 5.01 -6.10
C ASN A 29 -9.95 3.80 -6.72
N GLY A 30 -8.94 3.26 -6.02
CA GLY A 30 -8.12 2.15 -6.49
C GLY A 30 -7.15 2.50 -7.62
N LYS A 31 -7.04 3.78 -8.01
CA LYS A 31 -6.08 4.25 -9.02
C LYS A 31 -4.71 4.49 -8.41
N ASP A 32 -3.71 4.50 -9.27
CA ASP A 32 -2.33 4.81 -8.90
C ASP A 32 -2.19 6.25 -8.42
N VAL A 33 -1.45 6.43 -7.33
CA VAL A 33 -1.04 7.73 -6.78
C VAL A 33 0.44 7.68 -6.43
N ASP A 34 1.11 8.83 -6.50
CA ASP A 34 2.53 8.92 -6.15
C ASP A 34 2.72 8.80 -4.64
N TRP A 35 1.77 9.31 -3.87
CA TRP A 35 1.75 9.19 -2.43
C TRP A 35 0.35 9.38 -1.87
N TYR A 36 0.11 8.85 -0.66
CA TYR A 36 -1.03 9.23 0.16
C TYR A 36 -0.67 9.25 1.64
N LEU A 37 -1.39 10.08 2.38
CA LEU A 37 -1.38 10.13 3.85
C LEU A 37 -2.79 9.79 4.36
N MET A 38 -2.85 8.84 5.27
CA MET A 38 -4.08 8.37 5.91
C MET A 38 -3.94 8.48 7.43
N TYR A 39 -4.95 9.03 8.07
CA TYR A 39 -5.03 9.14 9.53
C TYR A 39 -6.32 8.51 10.03
N LYS A 40 -6.19 7.31 10.61
CA LYS A 40 -7.29 6.59 11.23
C LYS A 40 -7.66 7.22 12.56
N ILE A 41 -8.96 7.40 12.79
CA ILE A 41 -9.53 7.95 14.01
C ILE A 41 -9.73 6.82 15.03
N PRO A 42 -9.42 7.04 16.32
CA PRO A 42 -9.74 6.09 17.37
C PRO A 42 -11.25 6.00 17.58
N LYS A 43 -11.71 4.86 18.06
CA LYS A 43 -13.05 4.74 18.62
C LYS A 43 -13.19 5.70 19.80
N MET A 44 -14.24 6.52 19.83
CA MET A 44 -14.50 7.42 20.96
C MET A 44 -15.76 7.00 21.71
N LYS A 45 -15.79 7.30 23.01
CA LYS A 45 -17.01 7.17 23.79
C LYS A 45 -18.07 8.12 23.24
N LYS A 46 -19.33 7.69 23.28
CA LYS A 46 -20.45 8.56 22.94
C LYS A 46 -20.43 9.77 23.85
N ASN A 47 -20.28 10.95 23.26
CA ASN A 47 -20.40 12.22 23.94
C ASN A 47 -21.24 13.12 23.02
N PRO A 48 -22.40 13.62 23.48
CA PRO A 48 -23.25 14.52 22.71
C PRO A 48 -22.55 15.79 22.23
N LEU A 49 -21.43 16.17 22.85
CA LEU A 49 -20.63 17.34 22.50
C LEU A 49 -19.60 17.06 21.40
N ASN A 50 -19.35 15.80 21.04
CA ASN A 50 -18.41 15.49 19.96
C ASN A 50 -19.07 15.76 18.61
N PHE A 51 -18.32 16.38 17.70
CA PHE A 51 -18.75 16.61 16.31
C PHE A 51 -18.97 15.30 15.53
N MET A 52 -18.32 14.20 15.95
CA MET A 52 -18.49 12.86 15.39
C MET A 52 -18.39 11.79 16.50
N GLN A 53 -18.99 10.63 16.26
CA GLN A 53 -18.90 9.45 17.15
C GLN A 53 -18.27 8.28 16.39
N PRO A 54 -16.93 8.26 16.26
CA PRO A 54 -16.22 7.28 15.45
C PRO A 54 -16.21 5.91 16.13
N ASN A 55 -16.38 4.86 15.33
CA ASN A 55 -16.32 3.46 15.73
C ASN A 55 -14.91 2.85 15.56
N GLY A 56 -13.94 3.69 15.18
CA GLY A 56 -12.54 3.33 15.03
C GLY A 56 -12.20 2.73 13.66
N GLY A 57 -13.08 2.86 12.68
CA GLY A 57 -12.85 2.47 11.28
C GLY A 57 -12.67 3.66 10.34
N GLU A 58 -13.12 4.83 10.78
CA GLU A 58 -13.08 6.09 10.09
C GLU A 58 -11.63 6.59 9.97
N TYR A 59 -11.32 7.20 8.85
CA TYR A 59 -10.02 7.83 8.64
C TYR A 59 -10.17 9.07 7.79
N ALA A 60 -9.26 10.01 7.98
CA ALA A 60 -9.08 11.12 7.06
C ALA A 60 -7.94 10.81 6.08
N TYR A 61 -8.02 11.38 4.89
CA TYR A 61 -7.18 10.98 3.77
C TYR A 61 -6.84 12.15 2.85
N ILE A 62 -5.64 12.11 2.28
CA ILE A 62 -5.17 12.99 1.21
C ILE A 62 -4.13 12.27 0.36
N ASP A 63 -4.06 12.58 -0.95
CA ASP A 63 -3.10 11.98 -1.87
C ASP A 63 -2.53 12.95 -2.89
N SER A 64 -1.60 12.45 -3.72
CA SER A 64 -0.93 13.22 -4.75
C SER A 64 -1.86 13.76 -5.86
N ALA A 65 -3.06 13.20 -6.01
CA ALA A 65 -4.06 13.67 -6.98
C ALA A 65 -4.92 14.82 -6.42
N SER A 66 -4.81 15.10 -5.13
CA SER A 66 -5.57 16.15 -4.44
C SER A 66 -5.11 17.53 -4.87
N LYS A 67 -6.03 18.34 -5.41
CA LYS A 67 -5.73 19.69 -5.94
C LYS A 67 -5.65 20.79 -4.87
N SER A 68 -6.06 20.49 -3.63
CA SER A 68 -5.98 21.40 -2.48
C SER A 68 -5.82 20.60 -1.18
N THR A 69 -4.99 21.09 -0.26
CA THR A 69 -4.80 20.52 1.09
C THR A 69 -5.87 20.95 2.09
N SER A 70 -6.75 21.89 1.72
CA SER A 70 -7.82 22.40 2.58
C SER A 70 -8.88 21.35 2.97
N PHE A 71 -8.77 20.12 2.45
CA PHE A 71 -9.74 19.04 2.59
C PHE A 71 -9.08 17.75 3.08
N TRP A 72 -8.30 17.82 4.16
CA TRP A 72 -8.06 16.65 4.99
C TRP A 72 -9.41 16.12 5.47
N SER A 73 -10.06 15.33 4.63
CA SER A 73 -11.47 14.99 4.71
C SER A 73 -11.60 13.57 5.20
N PHE A 74 -12.68 13.32 5.93
CA PHE A 74 -13.07 11.96 6.25
C PHE A 74 -13.41 11.22 4.95
N SER A 75 -12.83 10.03 4.83
CA SER A 75 -13.20 9.09 3.80
C SER A 75 -14.58 8.50 4.07
N ASP A 76 -15.31 8.21 3.01
CA ASP A 76 -16.54 7.41 3.06
C ASP A 76 -16.25 5.91 3.22
N TYR A 77 -14.99 5.48 3.07
CA TYR A 77 -14.58 4.10 3.23
C TYR A 77 -14.14 3.82 4.68
N ASP A 78 -14.37 2.58 5.11
CA ASP A 78 -13.89 2.07 6.39
C ASP A 78 -12.55 1.34 6.20
N ILE A 79 -11.58 1.58 7.09
CA ILE A 79 -10.24 0.95 7.03
C ILE A 79 -10.28 -0.59 7.19
N TYR A 80 -11.35 -1.14 7.76
CA TYR A 80 -11.61 -2.58 7.86
C TYR A 80 -12.24 -3.16 6.58
N SER A 81 -12.74 -2.31 5.69
CA SER A 81 -13.29 -2.75 4.41
C SER A 81 -12.18 -3.24 3.48
N LYS A 82 -12.54 -4.05 2.46
CA LYS A 82 -11.59 -4.49 1.42
C LYS A 82 -11.33 -3.42 0.34
N ASN A 83 -12.11 -2.34 0.33
CA ASN A 83 -12.08 -1.30 -0.69
C ASN A 83 -11.62 0.00 -0.03
N ASN A 84 -10.34 0.08 0.30
CA ASN A 84 -9.73 1.29 0.83
C ASN A 84 -8.27 1.39 0.32
N PRO A 85 -7.62 2.56 0.40
CA PRO A 85 -6.27 2.76 -0.13
C PRO A 85 -5.25 1.72 0.34
N ILE A 86 -5.25 1.36 1.63
CA ILE A 86 -4.24 0.44 2.17
C ILE A 86 -4.52 -0.99 1.72
N ALA A 87 -5.78 -1.42 1.70
CA ALA A 87 -6.18 -2.74 1.21
C ALA A 87 -5.85 -2.91 -0.27
N ASN A 88 -6.08 -1.87 -1.07
CA ASN A 88 -5.74 -1.84 -2.49
C ASN A 88 -4.23 -1.86 -2.71
N THR A 89 -3.46 -1.08 -1.95
CA THR A 89 -1.98 -1.06 -2.03
C THR A 89 -1.38 -2.42 -1.70
N VAL A 90 -1.82 -3.08 -0.62
CA VAL A 90 -1.23 -4.37 -0.18
C VAL A 90 -1.89 -5.60 -0.84
N ALA A 91 -2.79 -5.40 -1.80
CA ALA A 91 -3.47 -6.49 -2.51
C ALA A 91 -2.49 -7.53 -3.10
N PRO A 92 -1.34 -7.15 -3.71
CA PRO A 92 -0.37 -8.13 -4.20
C PRO A 92 0.15 -9.11 -3.14
N LEU A 93 0.29 -8.66 -1.88
CA LEU A 93 0.79 -9.47 -0.77
C LEU A 93 -0.30 -10.26 -0.05
N THR A 94 -1.54 -9.79 -0.10
CA THR A 94 -2.67 -10.46 0.54
C THR A 94 -3.37 -11.46 -0.36
N ALA A 95 -3.08 -11.47 -1.67
CA ALA A 95 -3.55 -12.47 -2.62
C ALA A 95 -3.02 -13.87 -2.30
N LYS A 96 -3.73 -14.94 -2.71
CA LYS A 96 -3.28 -16.33 -2.49
C LYS A 96 -1.98 -16.67 -3.25
N LYS A 97 -1.73 -15.95 -4.34
CA LYS A 97 -0.54 -16.10 -5.18
C LYS A 97 0.01 -14.71 -5.42
N MET A 98 1.26 -14.50 -5.03
CA MET A 98 1.95 -13.26 -5.35
C MET A 98 2.20 -13.11 -6.86
N PRO A 99 2.28 -11.87 -7.36
CA PRO A 99 2.83 -11.59 -8.68
C PRO A 99 4.23 -12.19 -8.86
N LYS A 100 4.50 -12.71 -10.06
CA LYS A 100 5.83 -13.23 -10.39
C LYS A 100 6.84 -12.06 -10.39
N ARG A 101 8.07 -12.34 -9.93
CA ARG A 101 9.20 -11.39 -9.93
C ARG A 101 9.01 -10.16 -9.02
N MET A 102 7.96 -10.11 -8.19
CA MET A 102 7.84 -9.10 -7.14
C MET A 102 8.65 -9.54 -5.92
N MET A 103 9.45 -8.64 -5.38
CA MET A 103 10.12 -8.77 -4.09
C MET A 103 9.36 -7.95 -3.04
N TYR A 104 9.45 -8.36 -1.79
CA TYR A 104 8.88 -7.59 -0.69
C TYR A 104 9.61 -7.80 0.63
N LEU A 105 9.41 -6.87 1.54
CA LEU A 105 9.86 -6.93 2.91
C LEU A 105 8.75 -6.33 3.79
N VAL A 106 8.34 -7.06 4.83
CA VAL A 106 7.36 -6.58 5.81
C VAL A 106 7.98 -6.58 7.20
N TYR A 107 7.86 -5.43 7.87
CA TYR A 107 8.47 -5.20 9.16
C TYR A 107 7.50 -4.58 10.15
N ASN A 108 7.61 -4.98 11.42
CA ASN A 108 6.77 -4.49 12.50
C ASN A 108 7.38 -4.91 13.84
N ASP A 109 7.68 -3.98 14.76
CA ASP A 109 8.17 -4.31 16.11
C ASP A 109 7.12 -5.00 17.01
N GLN A 110 5.88 -5.07 16.54
CA GLN A 110 4.76 -5.81 17.16
C GLN A 110 4.01 -6.61 16.08
N PRO A 111 4.62 -7.63 15.46
CA PRO A 111 4.06 -8.34 14.29
C PRO A 111 2.84 -9.20 14.66
N PRO A 112 2.12 -9.78 13.68
CA PRO A 112 1.05 -10.74 13.95
C PRO A 112 1.53 -11.91 14.85
N PRO A 113 0.69 -12.41 15.80
CA PRO A 113 1.07 -13.55 16.63
C PRO A 113 1.37 -14.83 15.83
N PRO A 114 2.21 -15.74 16.38
CA PRO A 114 2.94 -15.61 17.65
C PRO A 114 4.15 -14.67 17.52
N TYR A 115 4.35 -13.77 18.48
CA TYR A 115 5.51 -12.87 18.50
C TYR A 115 6.10 -12.73 19.90
N ASN A 116 7.42 -12.60 19.96
CA ASN A 116 8.16 -12.22 21.16
C ASN A 116 8.63 -10.76 21.01
N LYS A 117 8.81 -10.06 22.14
CA LYS A 117 9.33 -8.69 22.13
C LYS A 117 10.67 -8.65 21.39
N THR A 118 10.82 -7.69 20.48
CA THR A 118 12.09 -7.40 19.80
C THR A 118 12.79 -6.19 20.44
N ARG A 119 14.11 -6.11 20.27
CA ARG A 119 14.94 -4.92 20.62
C ARG A 119 15.27 -4.07 19.38
N ASP A 120 14.67 -4.40 18.24
CA ASP A 120 14.83 -3.70 16.97
C ASP A 120 14.12 -2.34 16.96
N GLY A 121 14.32 -1.59 15.89
CA GLY A 121 13.73 -0.26 15.72
C GLY A 121 12.20 -0.27 15.84
N HIS A 122 11.66 0.72 16.55
CA HIS A 122 10.22 0.95 16.71
C HIS A 122 9.59 1.51 15.44
N THR A 123 9.58 0.71 14.40
CA THR A 123 9.09 1.09 13.07
C THR A 123 8.36 -0.08 12.43
N LYS A 124 7.38 0.25 11.56
CA LYS A 124 6.51 -0.73 10.93
C LYS A 124 6.23 -0.30 9.49
N GLY A 125 6.19 -1.25 8.57
CA GLY A 125 5.93 -0.95 7.19
C GLY A 125 6.00 -2.14 6.26
N VAL A 126 5.72 -1.84 5.00
CA VAL A 126 5.72 -2.77 3.86
C VAL A 126 6.54 -2.11 2.76
N VAL A 127 7.51 -2.85 2.22
CA VAL A 127 8.18 -2.51 0.97
C VAL A 127 7.84 -3.58 -0.06
N MET A 128 7.46 -3.16 -1.26
CA MET A 128 7.26 -4.01 -2.42
C MET A 128 8.06 -3.45 -3.59
N TYR A 129 8.62 -4.32 -4.43
CA TYR A 129 9.44 -3.95 -5.58
C TYR A 129 9.18 -4.90 -6.74
N ASP A 130 9.02 -4.39 -7.97
CA ASP A 130 8.70 -5.19 -9.16
C ASP A 130 9.74 -5.10 -10.29
N GLY A 131 10.90 -4.48 -10.02
CA GLY A 131 11.91 -4.15 -11.04
C GLY A 131 11.86 -2.70 -11.52
N TYR A 132 10.67 -2.09 -11.53
CA TYR A 132 10.40 -0.79 -12.14
C TYR A 132 10.00 0.29 -11.13
N SER A 133 9.29 -0.11 -10.08
CA SER A 133 8.77 0.77 -9.03
C SER A 133 8.95 0.12 -7.66
N VAL A 134 9.10 0.96 -6.64
CA VAL A 134 9.07 0.57 -5.23
C VAL A 134 7.85 1.20 -4.59
N VAL A 135 7.05 0.41 -3.89
CA VAL A 135 6.04 0.95 -2.97
C VAL A 135 6.56 0.80 -1.56
N TRP A 136 6.60 1.92 -0.83
CA TRP A 136 6.93 1.94 0.58
C TRP A 136 5.75 2.49 1.39
N LEU A 137 5.11 1.61 2.15
CA LEU A 137 4.04 1.93 3.08
C LEU A 137 4.59 1.93 4.51
N GLN A 138 4.77 3.12 5.09
CA GLN A 138 5.13 3.31 6.49
C GLN A 138 3.84 3.43 7.33
N HIS A 139 3.77 2.79 8.50
CA HIS A 139 2.59 2.89 9.35
C HIS A 139 2.91 2.75 10.85
N SER A 140 1.92 3.06 11.70
CA SER A 140 1.99 2.85 13.15
C SER A 140 1.23 1.62 13.65
N VAL A 141 0.49 0.91 12.79
CA VAL A 141 -0.44 -0.18 13.14
C VAL A 141 0.26 -1.45 13.68
N PRO A 142 0.08 -1.82 14.96
CA PRO A 142 0.57 -3.10 15.49
C PRO A 142 -0.16 -4.27 14.85
N GLN A 143 0.52 -5.41 14.72
CA GLN A 143 0.00 -6.67 14.15
C GLN A 143 -0.47 -6.58 12.70
N PHE A 144 -0.18 -5.49 11.97
CA PHE A 144 -0.36 -5.43 10.53
C PHE A 144 0.93 -5.90 9.84
N LEU A 145 0.91 -6.73 8.80
CA LEU A 145 -0.14 -7.22 7.93
C LEU A 145 -0.47 -8.71 8.24
N ARG A 146 -1.67 -9.03 8.73
CA ARG A 146 -2.05 -10.43 9.10
C ARG A 146 -2.46 -11.31 7.92
N GLY A 147 -2.79 -10.68 6.79
CA GLY A 147 -3.40 -11.29 5.61
C GLY A 147 -2.42 -11.82 4.56
N LEU A 148 -1.11 -11.82 4.85
CA LEU A 148 -0.08 -12.28 3.92
C LEU A 148 -0.41 -13.66 3.34
N HIS A 149 -0.51 -13.73 2.02
CA HIS A 149 -0.79 -14.95 1.23
C HIS A 149 -2.11 -15.67 1.54
N LYS A 150 -3.03 -15.05 2.30
CA LYS A 150 -4.28 -15.68 2.76
C LYS A 150 -5.47 -15.46 1.83
N GLY A 151 -5.30 -14.70 0.74
CA GLY A 151 -6.38 -14.32 -0.16
C GLY A 151 -7.37 -13.31 0.44
N LYS A 152 -6.98 -12.61 1.51
CA LYS A 152 -7.84 -11.62 2.17
C LYS A 152 -7.04 -10.52 2.87
N TYR A 153 -7.52 -9.30 2.75
CA TYR A 153 -7.10 -8.17 3.56
C TYR A 153 -7.62 -8.32 4.99
N ILE A 154 -6.77 -8.03 5.98
CA ILE A 154 -7.10 -8.13 7.41
C ILE A 154 -6.47 -6.95 8.14
N TYR A 155 -7.31 -6.05 8.63
CA TYR A 155 -6.89 -5.01 9.58
C TYR A 155 -7.07 -5.54 11.02
N PRO A 156 -6.11 -5.30 11.95
CA PRO A 156 -6.21 -5.79 13.32
C PRO A 156 -7.41 -5.20 14.09
N ASP A 157 -8.19 -6.04 14.77
CA ASP A 157 -9.39 -5.61 15.50
C ASP A 157 -9.06 -4.66 16.66
N ASN A 158 -7.95 -4.89 17.36
CA ASN A 158 -7.44 -3.97 18.39
C ASN A 158 -7.01 -2.60 17.84
N GLY A 159 -6.92 -2.46 16.52
CA GLY A 159 -6.69 -1.19 15.85
C GLY A 159 -7.81 -0.18 16.06
N ARG A 160 -9.03 -0.60 16.42
CA ARG A 160 -10.18 0.31 16.61
C ARG A 160 -9.90 1.36 17.67
N GLU A 161 -9.23 0.98 18.76
CA GLU A 161 -9.11 1.79 19.97
C GLU A 161 -8.14 2.97 19.83
N ASN A 162 -7.22 2.94 18.87
CA ASN A 162 -6.15 3.94 18.76
C ASN A 162 -6.17 4.68 17.42
N GLY A 163 -5.74 5.94 17.42
CA GLY A 163 -5.40 6.65 16.20
C GLY A 163 -4.20 6.01 15.52
N GLN A 164 -4.15 6.04 14.18
CA GLN A 164 -3.04 5.45 13.41
C GLN A 164 -2.71 6.34 12.23
N VAL A 165 -1.43 6.48 11.92
CA VAL A 165 -0.95 7.18 10.72
C VAL A 165 -0.35 6.16 9.76
N LEU A 166 -0.69 6.31 8.48
CA LEU A 166 -0.16 5.51 7.39
C LEU A 166 0.23 6.44 6.25
N MET A 167 1.43 6.25 5.70
CA MET A 167 1.94 7.01 4.58
C MET A 167 2.44 6.02 3.53
N CYS A 168 1.94 6.12 2.30
CA CYS A 168 2.43 5.35 1.18
C CYS A 168 3.12 6.28 0.19
N VAL A 169 4.27 5.84 -0.33
CA VAL A 169 4.97 6.53 -1.42
C VAL A 169 5.39 5.52 -2.48
N THR A 170 5.12 5.87 -3.73
CA THR A 170 5.60 5.16 -4.93
C THR A 170 6.89 5.82 -5.39
N PHE A 171 7.97 5.06 -5.42
CA PHE A 171 9.28 5.50 -5.90
C PHE A 171 9.64 4.82 -7.22
N PRO A 172 10.49 5.45 -8.05
CA PRO A 172 11.16 4.75 -9.14
C PRO A 172 11.99 3.57 -8.63
N GLY A 173 12.06 2.49 -9.41
CA GLY A 173 12.73 1.24 -9.04
C GLY A 173 14.19 1.40 -8.64
N LYS A 174 14.90 2.39 -9.22
CA LYS A 174 16.30 2.72 -8.88
C LYS A 174 16.51 3.14 -7.42
N GLU A 175 15.45 3.55 -6.71
CA GLU A 175 15.54 3.96 -5.31
C GLU A 175 15.61 2.77 -4.33
N ILE A 176 15.44 1.54 -4.81
CA ILE A 176 15.39 0.34 -3.96
C ILE A 176 16.64 0.18 -3.09
N GLU A 177 17.83 0.44 -3.63
CA GLU A 177 19.09 0.32 -2.88
C GLU A 177 19.21 1.36 -1.76
N VAL A 178 18.70 2.58 -1.99
CA VAL A 178 18.70 3.65 -1.00
C VAL A 178 17.74 3.30 0.14
N ILE A 179 16.55 2.82 -0.21
CA ILE A 179 15.54 2.36 0.76
C ILE A 179 16.07 1.17 1.57
N ALA A 180 16.72 0.20 0.92
CA ALA A 180 17.31 -0.96 1.60
C ALA A 180 18.39 -0.55 2.61
N LYS A 181 19.29 0.37 2.24
CA LYS A 181 20.30 0.94 3.15
C LYS A 181 19.67 1.65 4.34
N GLN A 182 18.61 2.42 4.11
CA GLN A 182 17.87 3.09 5.18
C GLN A 182 17.27 2.08 6.16
N LEU A 183 16.66 1.00 5.67
CA LEU A 183 16.12 -0.06 6.51
C LEU A 183 17.24 -0.81 7.27
N LEU A 184 18.39 -1.07 6.64
CA LEU A 184 19.52 -1.72 7.31
C LEU A 184 20.04 -0.90 8.50
N ILE A 185 20.11 0.42 8.36
CA ILE A 185 20.51 1.34 9.44
C ILE A 185 19.43 1.42 10.51
N GLY A 186 18.16 1.52 10.11
CA GLY A 186 17.01 1.59 11.01
C GLY A 186 16.75 0.30 11.80
N ARG A 187 17.31 -0.83 11.34
CA ARG A 187 17.17 -2.17 11.93
C ARG A 187 15.73 -2.48 12.36
N PRO A 188 14.76 -2.45 11.42
CA PRO A 188 13.39 -2.82 11.75
C PRO A 188 13.29 -4.33 11.99
N PHE A 189 12.31 -4.77 12.80
CA PHE A 189 12.01 -6.20 12.92
C PHE A 189 11.28 -6.69 11.68
N VAL A 190 12.00 -7.34 10.77
CA VAL A 190 11.45 -8.00 9.58
C VAL A 190 10.88 -9.35 9.98
N TYR A 191 9.58 -9.57 9.78
CA TYR A 191 8.92 -10.83 10.12
C TYR A 191 8.51 -11.66 8.91
N ASP A 192 8.51 -11.07 7.71
CA ASP A 192 8.23 -11.76 6.45
C ASP A 192 8.89 -11.01 5.28
N HIS A 193 9.39 -11.74 4.28
CA HIS A 193 10.07 -11.21 3.11
C HIS A 193 10.14 -12.24 1.98
N TYR A 194 10.33 -11.77 0.75
CA TYR A 194 10.64 -12.61 -0.41
C TYR A 194 11.53 -11.83 -1.38
N GLY A 195 12.59 -12.49 -1.85
CA GLY A 195 13.65 -11.89 -2.65
C GLY A 195 15.01 -12.46 -2.22
N SER A 196 16.09 -12.09 -2.91
CA SER A 196 17.44 -12.31 -2.38
C SER A 196 17.63 -11.50 -1.10
N ASP A 197 18.35 -12.06 -0.11
CA ASP A 197 18.61 -11.41 1.18
C ASP A 197 19.20 -9.98 0.97
N PRO A 198 18.73 -8.98 1.75
CA PRO A 198 19.19 -7.59 1.63
C PRO A 198 20.66 -7.38 2.04
#